data_AF-A0A2R7LGB8-F1
#
_entry.id   AF-A0A2R7LGB8-F1
#
_cell.length_a   1.000
_cell.length_b   1.000
_cell.length_c   1.000
_cell.angle_alpha   90.00
_cell.angle_beta   90.00
_cell.angle_gamma   90.00
#
_symmetry.space_group_name_H-M   'P 1'
#
loop_
_entity.id
_entity.type
_entity.pdbx_description
1 polymer ?
#
loop_
_entity_poly.entity_id
_entity_poly.type
_entity_poly.pdbx_seq_one_letter_code
_entity_poly.pdbx_strand_id
1 'polypeptide(L)'
;MQNKGLIKFFAILFALVSIYQLSFTFVANSVKSEAKAFAGDNPDKELKYLDSIGKEKVFNLGFTDFTYNEVKNKQLNKGLDLEGGINVILQISVKDVLKGLANNSKNPVFNKSLADATANLEGNKTYLNKFFEAFEANSKGTVKLASPDIFANRSLQGEGGVDFQMTDAQVQKVIKKKVDESIESAYKVLRER
;
A
#
# COMPACT_ATOMS: atom_id res chain seq x y z
N MET A 1 40.75 -21.12 26.23
CA MET A 1 40.44 -21.46 24.81
C MET A 1 39.21 -22.40 24.65
N GLN A 2 38.56 -22.85 25.73
CA GLN A 2 37.52 -23.91 25.69
C GLN A 2 36.14 -23.51 25.13
N ASN A 3 35.79 -22.22 25.06
CA ASN A 3 34.47 -21.81 24.50
C ASN A 3 34.46 -21.63 22.97
N LYS A 4 35.60 -21.83 22.28
CA LYS A 4 35.68 -21.64 20.82
C LYS A 4 34.84 -22.66 20.03
N GLY A 5 34.65 -23.88 20.55
CA GLY A 5 33.83 -24.91 19.91
C GLY A 5 32.34 -24.59 19.95
N LEU A 6 31.85 -24.15 21.12
CA LEU A 6 30.45 -23.77 21.31
C LEU A 6 30.07 -22.54 20.47
N ILE A 7 30.95 -21.53 20.40
CA ILE A 7 30.75 -20.34 19.56
C ILE A 7 30.69 -20.71 18.07
N LYS A 8 31.56 -21.60 17.59
CA LYS A 8 31.53 -22.07 16.20
C LYS A 8 30.24 -22.83 15.87
N PHE A 9 29.73 -23.63 16.79
CA PHE A 9 28.45 -24.33 16.61
C PHE A 9 27.29 -23.34 16.46
N PHE A 10 27.16 -22.37 17.36
CA PHE A 10 26.12 -21.34 17.27
C PHE A 10 26.26 -20.48 16.00
N ALA A 11 27.48 -20.16 15.58
CA ALA A 11 27.71 -19.41 14.35
C ALA A 11 27.24 -20.16 13.10
N ILE A 12 27.50 -21.47 13.01
CA ILE A 12 27.04 -22.32 11.90
C ILE A 12 25.51 -22.41 11.91
N LEU A 13 24.90 -22.62 13.07
CA LEU A 13 23.44 -22.68 13.19
C LEU A 13 22.79 -21.35 12.79
N PHE A 14 23.35 -20.23 13.23
CA PHE A 14 22.88 -18.90 12.84
C PHE A 14 23.01 -18.63 11.33
N ALA A 15 24.10 -19.07 10.71
CA ALA A 15 24.30 -18.97 9.27
C ALA A 15 23.24 -19.79 8.50
N LEU A 16 22.94 -21.01 8.95
CA LEU A 16 21.89 -21.84 8.34
C LEU A 16 20.50 -21.19 8.45
N VAL A 17 20.17 -20.64 9.62
CA VAL A 17 18.89 -19.91 9.82
C VAL A 17 18.83 -18.69 8.92
N SER A 18 19.94 -17.96 8.76
CA SER A 18 20.03 -16.79 7.89
C SER A 18 19.83 -17.17 6.42
N ILE A 19 20.43 -18.26 5.95
CA ILE A 19 20.23 -18.78 4.58
C ILE A 19 18.76 -19.18 4.38
N TYR A 20 18.16 -19.87 5.35
CA TYR A 20 16.75 -20.23 5.31
C TYR A 20 15.87 -18.98 5.16
N GLN A 21 16.04 -17.95 5.99
CA GLN A 21 15.25 -16.70 5.90
C GLN A 21 15.49 -15.92 4.59
N LEU A 22 16.75 -15.83 4.15
CA LEU A 22 17.09 -15.14 2.90
C LEU A 22 16.55 -15.86 1.67
N SER A 23 16.43 -17.19 1.70
CA SER A 23 15.91 -17.96 0.58
C SER A 23 14.46 -17.59 0.23
N PHE A 24 13.58 -17.43 1.23
CA PHE A 24 12.20 -16.94 1.01
C PHE A 24 12.18 -15.54 0.41
N THR A 25 13.05 -14.66 0.91
CA THR A 25 13.17 -13.29 0.41
C THR A 25 13.63 -13.28 -1.05
N PHE A 26 14.56 -14.16 -1.41
CA PHE A 26 15.05 -14.28 -2.79
C PHE A 26 13.95 -14.75 -3.74
N VAL A 27 13.22 -15.81 -3.39
CA VAL A 27 12.16 -16.35 -4.24
C VAL A 27 10.99 -15.36 -4.38
N ALA A 28 10.56 -14.73 -3.29
CA ALA A 28 9.52 -13.71 -3.33
C ALA A 28 9.89 -12.55 -4.28
N ASN A 29 11.15 -12.11 -4.25
CA ASN A 29 11.63 -11.06 -5.16
C ASN A 29 11.71 -11.53 -6.62
N SER A 30 12.06 -12.80 -6.88
CA SER A 30 12.06 -13.36 -8.24
C SER A 30 10.67 -13.33 -8.85
N VAL A 31 9.69 -13.90 -8.13
CA VAL A 31 8.30 -13.96 -8.58
C VAL A 31 7.71 -12.55 -8.77
N LYS A 32 8.04 -11.61 -7.87
CA LYS A 32 7.63 -10.20 -8.03
C LYS A 32 8.27 -9.55 -9.27
N SER A 33 9.53 -9.85 -9.57
CA SER A 33 10.22 -9.36 -10.77
C SER A 33 9.57 -9.91 -12.05
N GLU A 34 9.17 -11.18 -12.04
CA GLU A 34 8.44 -11.80 -13.15
C GLU A 34 7.06 -11.17 -13.35
N ALA A 35 6.33 -10.93 -12.27
CA ALA A 35 5.05 -10.23 -12.31
C ALA A 35 5.17 -8.82 -12.91
N LYS A 36 6.21 -8.08 -12.50
CA LYS A 36 6.51 -6.76 -13.05
C LYS A 36 6.89 -6.83 -14.53
N ALA A 37 7.69 -7.81 -14.93
CA ALA A 37 8.05 -8.01 -16.34
C ALA A 37 6.83 -8.37 -17.20
N PHE A 38 5.90 -9.17 -16.67
CA PHE A 38 4.65 -9.53 -17.34
C PHE A 38 3.68 -8.34 -17.46
N ALA A 39 3.62 -7.51 -16.42
CA ALA A 39 2.68 -6.39 -16.35
C ALA A 39 3.16 -5.12 -17.06
N GLY A 40 4.47 -4.94 -17.20
CA GLY A 40 5.07 -3.66 -17.62
C GLY A 40 4.76 -2.57 -16.59
N ASP A 41 4.50 -1.35 -17.07
CA ASP A 41 4.10 -0.21 -16.21
C ASP A 41 2.60 -0.24 -15.82
N ASN A 42 1.91 -1.38 -15.95
CA ASN A 42 0.49 -1.50 -15.62
C ASN A 42 0.27 -2.22 -14.27
N PRO A 43 -0.03 -1.49 -13.19
CA PRO A 43 -0.16 -2.06 -11.84
C PRO A 43 -1.36 -3.01 -11.68
N ASP A 44 -2.45 -2.81 -12.44
CA ASP A 44 -3.63 -3.69 -12.40
C ASP A 44 -3.32 -5.09 -12.95
N LYS A 45 -2.46 -5.16 -13.97
CA LYS A 45 -2.00 -6.44 -14.54
C LYS A 45 -1.04 -7.16 -13.60
N GLU A 46 -0.14 -6.43 -12.96
CA GLU A 46 0.79 -7.00 -11.96
C GLU A 46 0.00 -7.65 -10.83
N LEU A 47 -1.02 -6.94 -10.33
CA LEU A 47 -1.85 -7.44 -9.25
C LEU A 47 -2.60 -8.73 -9.63
N LYS A 48 -3.25 -8.75 -10.79
CA LYS A 48 -3.97 -9.95 -11.25
C LYS A 48 -3.04 -11.15 -11.43
N TYR A 49 -1.83 -10.91 -11.91
CA TYR A 49 -0.81 -11.95 -12.03
C TYR A 49 -0.41 -12.47 -10.65
N LEU A 50 -0.06 -11.58 -9.72
CA LEU A 50 0.31 -11.94 -8.34
C LEU A 50 -0.82 -12.67 -7.59
N ASP A 51 -2.07 -12.30 -7.82
CA ASP A 51 -3.24 -12.96 -7.24
C ASP A 51 -3.42 -14.37 -7.82
N SER A 52 -3.24 -14.53 -9.14
CA SER A 52 -3.37 -15.83 -9.81
C SER A 52 -2.33 -16.84 -9.35
N ILE A 53 -1.10 -16.41 -9.06
CA ILE A 53 -0.01 -17.28 -8.61
C ILE A 53 0.06 -17.41 -7.09
N GLY A 54 -0.79 -16.70 -6.34
CA GLY A 54 -0.76 -16.66 -4.87
C GLY A 54 -0.79 -18.04 -4.21
N LYS A 55 -1.56 -18.97 -4.79
CA LYS A 55 -1.71 -20.35 -4.31
C LYS A 55 -0.80 -21.34 -5.03
N GLU A 56 -0.04 -20.90 -6.03
CA GLU A 56 0.88 -21.75 -6.77
C GLU A 56 2.13 -22.01 -5.94
N LYS A 57 2.65 -23.24 -6.06
CA LYS A 57 3.89 -23.65 -5.40
C LYS A 57 5.08 -23.05 -6.14
N VAL A 58 5.73 -22.06 -5.54
CA VAL A 58 6.85 -21.34 -6.15
C VAL A 58 8.19 -21.62 -5.48
N PHE A 59 8.18 -22.32 -4.34
CA PHE A 59 9.40 -22.67 -3.63
C PHE A 59 9.34 -24.07 -3.04
N ASN A 60 10.31 -24.91 -3.41
CA ASN A 60 10.47 -26.26 -2.87
C ASN A 60 11.81 -26.33 -2.12
N LEU A 61 11.76 -26.75 -0.85
CA LEU A 61 12.94 -26.95 0.00
C LEU A 61 13.34 -28.43 0.12
N GLY A 62 12.82 -29.30 -0.75
CA GLY A 62 13.07 -30.75 -0.75
C GLY A 62 12.24 -31.54 0.27
N PHE A 63 11.84 -30.93 1.39
CA PHE A 63 10.99 -31.54 2.41
C PHE A 63 9.62 -30.86 2.56
N THR A 64 9.44 -29.68 1.97
CA THR A 64 8.14 -28.99 1.92
C THR A 64 8.08 -28.09 0.71
N ASP A 65 6.88 -27.99 0.14
CA ASP A 65 6.53 -26.96 -0.84
C ASP A 65 5.93 -25.76 -0.13
N PHE A 66 6.24 -24.57 -0.61
CA PHE A 66 5.67 -23.32 -0.17
C PHE A 66 5.02 -22.61 -1.36
N THR A 67 3.78 -22.18 -1.14
CA THR A 67 3.04 -21.33 -2.08
C THR A 67 3.60 -19.92 -2.10
N TYR A 68 3.31 -19.14 -3.14
CA TYR A 68 3.77 -17.75 -3.20
C TYR A 68 3.30 -16.93 -2.00
N ASN A 69 2.07 -17.12 -1.53
CA ASN A 69 1.56 -16.45 -0.34
C ASN A 69 2.36 -16.81 0.92
N GLU A 70 2.73 -18.08 1.09
CA GLU A 70 3.55 -18.52 2.23
C GLU A 70 4.98 -18.00 2.15
N VAL A 71 5.55 -17.99 0.95
CA VAL A 71 6.90 -17.45 0.69
C VAL A 71 6.93 -15.95 0.97
N LYS A 72 5.92 -15.21 0.51
CA LYS A 72 5.74 -13.78 0.77
C LYS A 72 5.59 -13.50 2.26
N ASN A 73 4.83 -14.31 3.00
CA ASN A 73 4.67 -14.13 4.45
C ASN A 73 5.95 -14.44 5.25
N LYS A 74 6.84 -15.28 4.71
CA LYS A 74 8.11 -15.67 5.33
C LYS A 74 9.30 -14.83 4.85
N GLN A 75 9.09 -13.96 3.86
CA GLN A 75 10.09 -13.00 3.41
C GLN A 75 10.49 -12.08 4.57
N LEU A 76 11.76 -11.71 4.63
CA LEU A 76 12.22 -10.69 5.55
C LEU A 76 11.56 -9.36 5.18
N ASN A 77 10.81 -8.80 6.13
CA ASN A 77 10.20 -7.49 5.98
C ASN A 77 11.30 -6.47 5.69
N LYS A 78 11.42 -6.01 4.44
CA LYS A 78 12.25 -4.83 4.19
C LYS A 78 11.50 -3.69 4.86
N GLY A 79 12.18 -2.86 5.64
CA GLY A 79 11.51 -1.76 6.36
C GLY A 79 10.61 -0.93 5.44
N LEU A 80 9.72 -0.13 6.02
CA LEU A 80 8.67 0.64 5.33
C LEU A 80 9.13 1.43 4.07
N ASP A 81 10.42 1.73 3.98
CA ASP A 81 11.08 2.44 2.86
C ASP A 81 11.44 1.55 1.64
N LEU A 82 11.55 0.22 1.82
CA LEU A 82 12.02 -0.73 0.79
C LEU A 82 11.02 -1.85 0.48
N GLU A 83 9.95 -1.98 1.27
CA GLU A 83 8.74 -2.76 0.94
C GLU A 83 7.69 -1.90 0.26
N GLY A 84 8.00 -1.41 -0.94
CA GLY A 84 6.97 -1.02 -1.92
C GLY A 84 6.16 -2.24 -2.41
N GLY A 85 5.66 -3.08 -1.50
CA GLY A 85 5.09 -4.42 -1.74
C GLY A 85 3.81 -4.71 -0.98
N ILE A 86 3.49 -3.91 0.03
CA ILE A 86 2.11 -3.54 0.33
C ILE A 86 2.05 -2.10 -0.17
N ASN A 87 1.58 -1.86 -1.40
CA ASN A 87 0.27 -1.23 -1.53
C ASN A 87 -0.19 -1.07 -3.01
N VAL A 88 -0.31 -2.14 -3.80
CA VAL A 88 -1.10 -2.05 -5.06
C VAL A 88 -2.61 -2.19 -4.73
N ILE A 89 -2.94 -2.98 -3.69
CA ILE A 89 -4.33 -3.23 -3.28
C ILE A 89 -4.93 -2.06 -2.49
N LEU A 90 -4.19 -1.36 -1.61
CA LEU A 90 -4.75 -0.19 -0.92
C LEU A 90 -4.67 1.12 -1.73
N GLN A 91 -3.86 1.27 -2.76
CA GLN A 91 -3.82 2.53 -3.53
C GLN A 91 -5.09 2.69 -4.37
N ILE A 92 -5.63 1.59 -4.89
CA ILE A 92 -6.92 1.57 -5.59
C ILE A 92 -8.08 1.77 -4.60
N SER A 93 -8.02 1.18 -3.40
CA SER A 93 -9.06 1.39 -2.38
C SER A 93 -9.08 2.82 -1.84
N VAL A 94 -7.92 3.50 -1.73
CA VAL A 94 -7.85 4.90 -1.27
C VAL A 94 -8.61 5.83 -2.21
N LYS A 95 -8.59 5.58 -3.53
CA LYS A 95 -9.39 6.35 -4.50
C LYS A 95 -10.88 6.28 -4.19
N ASP A 96 -11.39 5.08 -3.94
CA ASP A 96 -12.81 4.86 -3.65
C ASP A 96 -13.19 5.37 -2.27
N VAL A 97 -12.30 5.25 -1.27
CA VAL A 97 -12.46 5.90 0.03
C VAL A 97 -12.53 7.41 -0.12
N LEU A 98 -11.63 8.03 -0.89
CA LEU A 98 -11.66 9.48 -1.16
C LEU A 98 -12.95 9.91 -1.83
N LYS A 99 -13.45 9.15 -2.82
CA LYS A 99 -14.76 9.40 -3.44
C LYS A 99 -15.91 9.29 -2.43
N GLY A 100 -15.90 8.28 -1.57
CA GLY A 100 -16.89 8.09 -0.52
C GLY A 100 -16.89 9.24 0.48
N LEU A 101 -15.71 9.63 0.97
CA LEU A 101 -15.51 10.77 1.86
C LEU A 101 -15.96 12.10 1.23
N ALA A 102 -15.77 12.24 -0.08
CA ALA A 102 -16.23 13.41 -0.84
C ALA A 102 -17.71 13.31 -1.30
N ASN A 103 -18.48 12.36 -0.74
CA ASN A 103 -19.88 12.11 -1.08
C ASN A 103 -20.14 11.99 -2.61
N ASN A 104 -19.27 11.26 -3.30
CA ASN A 104 -19.31 11.08 -4.76
C ASN A 104 -19.31 12.41 -5.55
N SER A 105 -18.51 13.38 -5.08
CA SER A 105 -18.33 14.70 -5.67
C SER A 105 -18.26 14.70 -7.20
N LYS A 106 -19.00 15.64 -7.81
CA LYS A 106 -18.94 15.93 -9.25
C LYS A 106 -17.97 17.06 -9.60
N ASN A 107 -17.23 17.59 -8.61
CA ASN A 107 -16.31 18.68 -8.82
C ASN A 107 -15.24 18.29 -9.87
N PRO A 108 -15.02 19.11 -10.91
CA PRO A 108 -14.10 18.76 -11.99
C PRO A 108 -12.64 18.75 -11.53
N VAL A 109 -12.24 19.66 -10.63
CA VAL A 109 -10.89 19.68 -10.05
C VAL A 109 -10.66 18.42 -9.22
N PHE A 110 -11.61 18.04 -8.38
CA PHE A 110 -11.53 16.82 -7.58
C PHE A 110 -11.38 15.56 -8.45
N ASN A 111 -12.28 15.36 -9.41
CA ASN A 111 -12.28 14.18 -10.28
C ASN A 111 -11.04 14.12 -11.17
N LYS A 112 -10.59 15.27 -11.70
CA LYS A 112 -9.32 15.35 -12.42
C LYS A 112 -8.15 14.98 -11.53
N SER A 113 -8.12 15.45 -10.28
CA SER A 113 -7.05 15.14 -9.33
C SER A 113 -7.01 13.65 -8.96
N LEU A 114 -8.16 12.98 -8.88
CA LEU A 114 -8.20 11.52 -8.75
C LEU A 114 -7.64 10.81 -9.99
N ALA A 115 -7.97 11.31 -11.19
CA ALA A 115 -7.46 10.74 -12.45
C ALA A 115 -5.94 10.94 -12.57
N ASP A 116 -5.45 12.15 -12.31
CA ASP A 116 -4.03 12.50 -12.37
C ASP A 116 -3.22 11.76 -11.30
N ALA A 117 -3.78 11.59 -10.09
CA ALA A 117 -3.16 10.76 -9.07
C ALA A 117 -3.03 9.30 -9.51
N THR A 118 -4.07 8.75 -10.16
CA THR A 118 -4.05 7.39 -10.72
C THR A 118 -3.01 7.26 -11.84
N ALA A 119 -2.95 8.23 -12.76
CA ALA A 119 -2.06 8.21 -13.90
C ALA A 119 -0.58 8.39 -13.51
N ASN A 120 -0.30 9.13 -12.44
CA ASN A 120 1.05 9.42 -11.96
C ASN A 120 1.42 8.65 -10.70
N LEU A 121 0.86 7.44 -10.54
CA LEU A 121 1.18 6.46 -9.50
C LEU A 121 2.57 5.86 -9.74
N GLU A 122 3.59 6.68 -9.54
CA GLU A 122 4.98 6.29 -9.70
C GLU A 122 5.83 6.79 -8.52
N GLY A 123 6.83 5.98 -8.15
CA GLY A 123 7.76 6.25 -7.06
C GLY A 123 7.25 5.86 -5.67
N ASN A 124 7.92 6.37 -4.64
CA ASN A 124 7.69 5.97 -3.23
C ASN A 124 6.57 6.76 -2.51
N LYS A 125 5.75 7.53 -3.24
CA LYS A 125 4.67 8.33 -2.63
C LYS A 125 3.37 7.55 -2.58
N THR A 126 2.59 7.74 -1.52
CA THR A 126 1.26 7.14 -1.39
C THR A 126 0.26 7.78 -2.36
N TYR A 127 -0.78 7.03 -2.74
CA TYR A 127 -1.88 7.56 -3.56
C TYR A 127 -2.48 8.84 -2.95
N LEU A 128 -2.68 8.86 -1.63
CA LEU A 128 -3.24 10.02 -0.93
C LEU A 128 -2.38 11.27 -1.12
N ASN A 129 -1.06 11.14 -1.01
CA ASN A 129 -0.14 12.26 -1.23
C ASN A 129 -0.15 12.71 -2.70
N LYS A 130 -0.16 11.76 -3.65
CA LYS A 130 -0.29 12.05 -5.09
C LYS A 130 -1.60 12.79 -5.40
N PHE A 131 -2.69 12.42 -4.74
CA PHE A 131 -3.97 13.12 -4.85
C PHE A 131 -3.87 14.56 -4.34
N PHE A 132 -3.25 14.82 -3.18
CA PHE A 132 -3.09 16.18 -2.68
C PHE A 132 -2.21 17.05 -3.59
N GLU A 133 -1.11 16.49 -4.11
CA GLU A 133 -0.24 17.17 -5.08
C GLU A 133 -0.99 17.50 -6.38
N ALA A 134 -1.74 16.53 -6.92
CA ALA A 134 -2.58 16.74 -8.09
C ALA A 134 -3.69 17.77 -7.83
N PHE A 135 -4.29 17.76 -6.64
CA PHE A 135 -5.33 18.70 -6.25
C PHE A 135 -4.80 20.12 -6.17
N GLU A 136 -3.66 20.33 -5.53
CA GLU A 136 -3.02 21.64 -5.46
C GLU A 136 -2.67 22.17 -6.86
N ALA A 137 -2.10 21.32 -7.72
CA ALA A 137 -1.77 21.68 -9.09
C ALA A 137 -3.00 22.02 -9.94
N ASN A 138 -4.10 21.27 -9.77
CA ASN A 138 -5.33 21.45 -10.53
C ASN A 138 -6.22 22.58 -9.99
N SER A 139 -6.21 22.82 -8.68
CA SER A 139 -7.02 23.86 -8.05
C SER A 139 -6.45 25.25 -8.31
N LYS A 140 -5.13 25.38 -8.46
CA LYS A 140 -4.43 26.67 -8.62
C LYS A 140 -4.84 27.69 -7.55
N GLY A 141 -5.20 27.21 -6.35
CA GLY A 141 -5.70 28.02 -5.25
C GLY A 141 -7.15 28.52 -5.38
N THR A 142 -7.86 28.18 -6.45
CA THR A 142 -9.24 28.63 -6.69
C THR A 142 -10.30 27.72 -6.04
N VAL A 143 -9.97 26.44 -5.84
CA VAL A 143 -10.85 25.44 -5.23
C VAL A 143 -10.16 24.89 -3.98
N LYS A 144 -10.85 24.94 -2.84
CA LYS A 144 -10.36 24.41 -1.57
C LYS A 144 -10.78 22.97 -1.36
N LEU A 145 -9.98 22.18 -0.65
CA LEU A 145 -10.36 20.85 -0.18
C LEU A 145 -11.61 20.92 0.72
N ALA A 146 -11.70 21.99 1.52
CA ALA A 146 -12.85 22.30 2.37
C ALA A 146 -14.09 22.82 1.59
N SER A 147 -14.13 22.68 0.26
CA SER A 147 -15.33 23.06 -0.49
C SER A 147 -16.51 22.14 -0.12
N PRO A 148 -17.74 22.66 0.02
CA PRO A 148 -18.91 21.85 0.39
C PRO A 148 -19.26 20.74 -0.61
N ASP A 149 -18.88 20.92 -1.87
CA ASP A 149 -19.02 19.92 -2.93
C ASP A 149 -17.86 18.91 -2.97
N ILE A 150 -16.89 19.02 -2.04
CA ILE A 150 -15.76 18.09 -1.88
C ILE A 150 -15.78 17.51 -0.47
N PHE A 151 -14.96 17.98 0.48
CA PHE A 151 -14.84 17.36 1.80
C PHE A 151 -15.64 18.04 2.91
N ALA A 152 -16.01 19.31 2.80
CA ALA A 152 -16.91 19.96 3.79
C ALA A 152 -18.39 19.63 3.54
N ASN A 153 -18.66 18.39 3.16
CA ASN A 153 -20.01 17.90 2.88
C ASN A 153 -20.68 17.38 4.15
N ARG A 154 -22.00 17.22 4.11
CA ARG A 154 -22.81 16.80 5.27
C ARG A 154 -22.43 15.44 5.85
N SER A 155 -21.93 14.50 5.03
CA SER A 155 -21.50 13.18 5.51
C SER A 155 -20.15 13.20 6.24
N LEU A 156 -19.36 14.26 6.07
CA LEU A 156 -18.03 14.40 6.69
C LEU A 156 -17.97 15.59 7.66
N GLN A 157 -19.07 16.30 7.89
CA GLN A 157 -19.19 17.34 8.92
C GLN A 157 -19.40 16.72 10.32
N GLY A 158 -18.92 17.42 11.36
CA GLY A 158 -19.07 17.02 12.76
C GLY A 158 -17.75 16.85 13.49
N GLU A 159 -17.80 16.20 14.66
CA GLU A 159 -16.62 16.01 15.51
C GLU A 159 -15.54 15.18 14.79
N GLY A 160 -14.34 15.76 14.63
CA GLY A 160 -13.24 15.15 13.88
C GLY A 160 -13.45 15.09 12.36
N GLY A 161 -14.45 15.81 11.85
CA GLY A 161 -14.77 15.94 10.43
C GLY A 161 -14.13 17.17 9.76
N VAL A 162 -14.66 17.56 8.60
CA VAL A 162 -14.20 18.70 7.81
C VAL A 162 -15.25 19.83 7.82
N ASP A 163 -14.81 21.03 8.16
CA ASP A 163 -15.59 22.27 8.11
C ASP A 163 -15.12 23.18 6.95
N PHE A 164 -16.03 24.01 6.42
CA PHE A 164 -15.76 24.92 5.29
C PHE A 164 -14.72 26.01 5.60
N GLN A 165 -14.48 26.31 6.89
CA GLN A 165 -13.47 27.27 7.33
C GLN A 165 -12.06 26.68 7.40
N MET A 166 -11.92 25.36 7.26
CA MET A 166 -10.61 24.70 7.36
C MET A 166 -9.70 25.05 6.19
N THR A 167 -8.43 25.22 6.50
CA THR A 167 -7.36 25.31 5.50
C THR A 167 -7.11 23.94 4.86
N ASP A 168 -6.59 23.94 3.64
CA ASP A 168 -6.27 22.70 2.93
C ASP A 168 -5.34 21.80 3.75
N ALA A 169 -4.34 22.36 4.43
CA ALA A 169 -3.45 21.61 5.31
C ALA A 169 -4.18 20.94 6.50
N GLN A 170 -5.20 21.59 7.06
CA GLN A 170 -6.03 21.00 8.11
C GLN A 170 -6.92 19.89 7.53
N VAL A 171 -7.51 20.10 6.35
CA VAL A 171 -8.33 19.08 5.67
C VAL A 171 -7.48 17.85 5.35
N GLN A 172 -6.27 18.03 4.81
CA GLN A 172 -5.35 16.93 4.52
C GLN A 172 -5.09 16.04 5.74
N LYS A 173 -4.90 16.62 6.93
CA LYS A 173 -4.72 15.86 8.18
C LYS A 173 -5.94 15.02 8.53
N VAL A 174 -7.14 15.59 8.40
CA VAL A 174 -8.39 14.87 8.68
C VAL A 174 -8.62 13.75 7.67
N ILE A 175 -8.43 14.02 6.38
CA ILE A 175 -8.60 13.02 5.33
C ILE A 175 -7.60 11.88 5.48
N LYS A 176 -6.33 12.16 5.85
CA LYS A 176 -5.35 11.12 6.13
C LYS A 176 -5.80 10.19 7.25
N LYS A 177 -6.25 10.76 8.37
CA LYS A 177 -6.79 9.98 9.49
C LYS A 177 -7.99 9.13 9.05
N LYS A 178 -8.94 9.69 8.31
CA LYS A 178 -10.15 8.98 7.86
C LYS A 178 -9.86 7.86 6.87
N VAL A 179 -8.87 8.06 5.99
CA VAL A 179 -8.39 7.02 5.08
C VAL A 179 -7.74 5.88 5.86
N ASP A 180 -6.86 6.19 6.82
CA ASP A 180 -6.20 5.17 7.66
C ASP A 180 -7.23 4.36 8.48
N GLU A 181 -8.23 5.02 9.09
CA GLU A 181 -9.34 4.38 9.80
C GLU A 181 -10.15 3.43 8.88
N SER A 182 -10.42 3.85 7.65
CA SER A 182 -11.18 3.04 6.67
C SER A 182 -10.40 1.81 6.24
N ILE A 183 -9.08 1.95 6.09
CA ILE A 183 -8.17 0.85 5.76
C ILE A 183 -8.09 -0.16 6.91
N GLU A 184 -7.90 0.30 8.14
CA GLU A 184 -7.80 -0.56 9.32
C GLU A 184 -9.09 -1.36 9.52
N SER A 185 -10.25 -0.70 9.36
CA SER A 185 -11.56 -1.36 9.44
C SER A 185 -11.69 -2.48 8.40
N ALA A 186 -11.28 -2.22 7.15
CA ALA A 186 -11.31 -3.24 6.09
C ALA A 186 -10.42 -4.44 6.42
N TYR A 187 -9.22 -4.22 6.97
CA TYR A 187 -8.33 -5.30 7.42
C TYR A 187 -8.91 -6.11 8.55
N LYS A 188 -9.55 -5.47 9.53
CA LYS A 188 -10.16 -6.16 10.67
C LYS A 188 -11.22 -7.15 10.20
N VAL A 189 -12.10 -6.73 9.29
CA VAL A 189 -13.14 -7.60 8.71
C VAL A 189 -12.55 -8.79 7.95
N LEU A 190 -11.44 -8.59 7.23
CA LEU A 190 -10.77 -9.68 6.51
C LEU A 190 -10.08 -10.68 7.45
N ARG A 191 -9.55 -10.20 8.60
CA ARG A 191 -8.86 -11.05 9.58
C ARG A 191 -9.82 -11.86 10.45
N GLU A 192 -11.04 -11.38 10.65
CA GLU A 192 -12.06 -12.05 11.46
C GLU A 192 -12.90 -13.05 10.64
N ARG A 193 -12.63 -13.21 9.33
CA ARG A 193 -13.29 -14.16 8.43
C ARG A 193 -12.59 -15.51 8.34
#